data_AF-A0A3A4UVW6-F1
#
_entry.id   AF-A0A3A4UVW6-F1
#
_cell.length_a   1.000
_cell.length_b   1.000
_cell.length_c   1.000
_cell.angle_alpha   90.00
_cell.angle_beta   90.00
_cell.angle_gamma   90.00
#
_symmetry.space_group_name_H-M   'P 1'
#
loop_
_entity.id
_entity.type
_entity.pdbx_description
1 polymer ?
#
loop_
_entity_poly.entity_id
_entity_poly.type
_entity_poly.pdbx_seq_one_letter_code
_entity_poly.pdbx_strand_id
1 'polypeptide(L)'
;MTQLIQRGFVPALILVGVLIIAGLAGGSYYFGVLKNTKPQPQNPILASAIPFSSPSDETANPDLTGANWKTYTNELNKISFKYPSSD
;
A
#
# COMPACT_ATOMS: atom_id res chain seq x y z
N MET A 1 -19.67 -30.10 -53.46
CA MET A 1 -20.24 -29.10 -52.53
C MET A 1 -19.15 -28.72 -51.55
N THR A 2 -18.51 -27.57 -51.76
CA THR A 2 -17.39 -27.12 -50.94
C THR A 2 -17.95 -26.25 -49.82
N GLN A 3 -17.95 -26.76 -48.59
CA GLN A 3 -18.36 -26.00 -47.41
C GLN A 3 -17.30 -24.92 -47.16
N LEU A 4 -17.61 -23.68 -47.56
CA LEU A 4 -16.82 -22.52 -47.16
C LEU A 4 -17.05 -22.33 -45.66
N ILE A 5 -16.11 -22.82 -44.85
CA ILE A 5 -16.09 -22.61 -43.40
C ILE A 5 -16.20 -21.11 -43.17
N GLN A 6 -17.35 -20.67 -42.67
CA GLN A 6 -17.56 -19.30 -42.25
C GLN A 6 -16.64 -19.09 -41.05
N ARG A 7 -15.46 -18.50 -41.31
CA ARG A 7 -14.52 -18.09 -40.26
C ARG A 7 -15.22 -16.99 -39.45
N GLY A 8 -16.01 -17.42 -38.47
CA GLY A 8 -16.72 -16.54 -37.55
C GLY A 8 -15.74 -15.74 -36.69
N PHE A 9 -16.27 -14.81 -35.92
CA PHE A 9 -15.60 -13.79 -35.10
C PHE A 9 -14.52 -14.28 -34.10
N VAL A 10 -14.28 -15.59 -34.00
CA VAL A 10 -13.32 -16.24 -33.10
C VAL A 10 -11.89 -15.70 -33.25
N PRO A 11 -11.30 -15.54 -34.46
CA PRO A 11 -9.96 -14.99 -34.58
C PRO A 11 -9.85 -13.54 -34.07
N ALA A 12 -10.90 -12.74 -34.23
CA ALA A 12 -10.93 -11.37 -33.73
C ALA A 12 -10.96 -11.34 -32.19
N LEU A 13 -11.75 -12.21 -31.57
CA LEU A 13 -11.77 -12.36 -30.11
C LEU A 13 -10.43 -12.80 -29.54
N ILE A 14 -9.75 -13.76 -30.19
CA ILE A 14 -8.42 -14.21 -29.77
C ILE A 14 -7.41 -13.06 -29.85
N LEU A 15 -7.42 -12.29 -30.94
CA LEU A 15 -6.51 -11.15 -31.11
C LEU A 15 -6.73 -10.08 -30.01
N VAL A 16 -8.00 -9.74 -29.73
CA VAL A 16 -8.35 -8.79 -28.67
C VAL A 16 -7.92 -9.31 -27.30
N GLY A 17 -8.15 -10.60 -27.02
CA GLY A 17 -7.72 -11.23 -25.77
C GLY A 17 -6.20 -11.13 -25.57
N VAL A 18 -5.41 -11.41 -26.61
CA VAL A 18 -3.94 -11.31 -26.54
C VAL A 18 -3.49 -9.86 -26.29
N LEU A 19 -4.11 -8.88 -26.96
CA LEU A 19 -3.80 -7.46 -26.76
C LEU A 19 -4.09 -6.99 -25.32
N ILE A 20 -5.20 -7.43 -24.74
CA ILE A 20 -5.57 -7.11 -23.35
C ILE A 20 -4.53 -7.70 -22.38
N ILE A 21 -4.14 -8.97 -22.56
CA ILE A 21 -3.16 -9.63 -21.69
C ILE A 21 -1.80 -8.93 -21.79
N ALA A 22 -1.34 -8.61 -23.00
CA ALA A 22 -0.08 -7.90 -23.21
C ALA A 22 -0.10 -6.49 -22.60
N GLY A 23 -1.21 -5.76 -22.76
CA GLY A 23 -1.41 -4.42 -22.19
C GLY A 23 -1.45 -4.43 -20.66
N LEU A 24 -2.11 -5.41 -20.05
CA LEU A 24 -2.16 -5.56 -18.59
C LEU A 24 -0.79 -5.95 -18.03
N ALA A 25 -0.11 -6.92 -18.64
CA ALA A 25 1.21 -7.37 -18.20
C ALA A 25 2.25 -6.24 -18.33
N GLY A 26 2.32 -5.56 -19.47
CA GLY A 26 3.24 -4.45 -19.67
C GLY A 26 2.88 -3.21 -18.85
N GLY A 27 1.59 -2.83 -18.84
CA GLY A 27 1.11 -1.64 -18.16
C GLY A 27 1.23 -1.73 -16.64
N SER A 28 0.90 -2.88 -16.04
CA SER A 28 1.05 -3.08 -14.59
C SER A 28 2.51 -3.16 -14.15
N TYR A 29 3.39 -3.77 -14.95
CA TYR A 29 4.82 -3.81 -14.68
C TYR A 29 5.43 -2.41 -14.67
N TYR A 30 5.06 -1.56 -15.63
CA TYR A 30 5.58 -0.19 -15.71
C TYR A 30 4.98 0.75 -14.65
N PHE A 31 3.67 0.64 -14.36
CA PHE A 31 2.97 1.58 -13.47
C PHE A 31 3.07 1.19 -11.97
N GLY A 32 3.39 -0.06 -11.64
CA GLY A 32 3.48 -0.54 -10.26
C GLY A 32 4.64 0.06 -9.43
N VAL A 33 5.69 0.56 -10.10
CA VAL A 33 6.94 1.00 -9.44
C VAL A 33 6.83 2.40 -8.79
N LEU A 34 5.77 3.17 -9.06
CA LEU A 34 5.67 4.59 -8.66
C LEU A 34 5.09 4.86 -7.27
N LYS A 35 4.73 3.85 -6.46
CA LYS A 35 3.94 4.03 -5.22
C LYS A 35 4.73 4.00 -3.92
N ASN A 36 5.99 4.43 -3.92
CA ASN A 36 6.84 4.53 -2.72
C ASN A 36 7.01 5.97 -2.19
N THR A 37 5.99 6.81 -2.35
CA THR A 37 6.00 8.15 -1.72
C THR A 37 5.57 7.99 -0.26
N LYS A 38 6.56 7.96 0.63
CA LYS A 38 6.35 7.97 2.09
C LYS A 38 5.43 9.14 2.47
N PRO A 39 4.42 8.96 3.35
CA PRO A 39 3.62 10.08 3.83
C PRO A 39 4.50 11.07 4.58
N GLN A 40 4.45 12.33 4.14
CA GLN A 40 5.14 13.47 4.76
C GLN A 40 4.51 13.75 6.13
N PRO A 41 5.27 13.71 7.25
CA PRO A 41 4.73 14.04 8.56
C PRO A 41 4.38 15.54 8.62
N GLN A 42 3.11 15.82 8.88
CA GLN A 42 2.62 17.17 9.21
C GLN A 42 2.99 17.47 10.66
N ASN A 43 3.72 18.56 10.88
CA ASN A 43 4.08 19.05 12.20
C ASN A 43 2.84 19.66 12.89
N PRO A 44 2.34 19.13 14.02
CA PRO A 44 1.19 19.73 14.70
C PRO A 44 1.60 21.03 15.40
N ILE A 45 0.86 22.11 15.13
CA ILE A 45 0.95 23.40 15.82
C ILE A 45 0.54 23.19 17.29
N LEU A 46 1.40 23.60 18.22
CA LEU A 46 1.17 23.57 19.66
C LEU A 46 0.00 24.48 20.05
N ALA A 47 -1.19 23.91 20.25
CA ALA A 47 -2.26 24.56 20.99
C ALA A 47 -2.12 24.19 22.48
N SER A 48 -1.70 25.16 23.28
CA SER A 48 -1.64 25.07 24.74
C SER A 48 -3.05 24.96 25.32
N ALA A 49 -3.42 23.79 25.86
CA ALA A 49 -4.62 23.62 26.68
C ALA A 49 -4.28 22.80 27.94
N ILE A 50 -4.64 23.40 29.08
CA ILE A 50 -4.51 22.98 30.48
C ILE A 50 -5.16 21.60 30.75
N PRO A 51 -4.70 20.82 31.75
CA PRO A 51 -5.13 19.44 31.91
C PRO A 51 -6.50 19.37 32.60
N PHE A 52 -7.48 18.76 31.94
CA PHE A 52 -8.70 18.26 32.59
C PHE A 52 -8.78 16.75 32.35
N SER A 53 -8.65 16.00 33.44
CA SER A 53 -8.60 14.54 33.47
C SER A 53 -9.95 13.91 33.14
N SER A 54 -9.97 13.10 32.09
CA SER A 54 -11.00 12.09 31.80
C SER A 54 -10.27 10.76 31.55
N PRO A 55 -10.73 9.61 32.09
CA PRO A 55 -10.09 8.33 31.84
C PRO A 55 -10.47 7.88 30.42
N SER A 56 -9.72 8.36 29.44
CA SER A 56 -9.81 7.91 28.07
C SER A 56 -8.81 6.78 27.88
N ASP A 57 -9.28 5.67 27.29
CA ASP A 57 -8.50 4.52 26.85
C ASP A 57 -7.07 4.92 26.50
N GLU A 58 -6.13 4.50 27.35
CA GLU A 58 -4.71 4.73 27.17
C GLU A 58 -4.26 3.88 25.97
N THR A 59 -4.52 4.38 24.77
CA THR A 59 -3.83 3.92 23.57
C THR A 59 -2.38 4.29 23.83
N ALA A 60 -1.57 3.30 24.23
CA ALA A 60 -0.16 3.46 24.50
C ALA A 60 0.48 4.13 23.29
N ASN A 61 0.64 5.46 23.36
CA ASN A 61 1.24 6.23 22.30
C ASN A 61 2.74 6.25 22.60
N PRO A 62 3.55 5.48 21.85
CA PRO A 62 4.99 5.43 22.09
C PRO A 62 5.64 6.82 21.99
N ASP A 63 5.06 7.73 21.22
CA ASP A 63 5.67 9.02 20.97
C ASP A 63 5.56 10.01 22.16
N LEU A 64 4.73 9.69 23.16
CA LEU A 64 4.53 10.52 24.36
C LEU A 64 5.48 10.19 25.52
N THR A 65 6.17 9.05 25.48
CA THR A 65 6.97 8.54 26.62
C THR A 65 8.41 9.04 26.65
N GLY A 66 8.83 9.87 25.68
CA GLY A 66 10.21 10.38 25.59
C GLY A 66 11.27 9.29 25.38
N ALA A 67 10.86 8.04 25.17
CA ALA A 67 11.76 6.92 24.95
C ALA A 67 12.25 6.90 23.50
N ASN A 68 13.50 6.46 23.28
CA ASN A 68 14.05 6.24 21.94
C ASN A 68 13.56 4.88 21.43
N TRP A 69 12.33 4.85 20.92
CA TRP A 69 11.71 3.64 20.41
C TRP A 69 12.39 3.14 19.14
N LYS A 70 12.58 1.83 19.05
CA LYS A 70 13.20 1.16 17.91
C LYS A 70 12.15 0.37 17.15
N THR A 71 12.14 0.52 15.82
CA THR A 71 11.18 -0.16 14.94
C THR A 71 11.86 -1.35 14.27
N TYR A 72 11.19 -2.50 14.28
CA TYR A 72 11.61 -3.72 13.60
C TYR A 72 10.59 -4.06 12.54
N THR A 73 11.05 -4.17 11.31
CA THR A 73 10.19 -4.43 10.15
C THR A 73 10.56 -5.78 9.54
N ASN A 74 9.57 -6.65 9.38
CA ASN A 74 9.71 -7.84 8.56
C ASN A 74 9.26 -7.50 7.13
N GLU A 75 10.22 -7.39 6.22
CA GLU A 75 9.95 -6.97 4.83
C GLU A 75 9.17 -8.01 4.01
N LEU A 76 9.24 -9.29 4.38
CA LEU A 76 8.54 -10.38 3.70
C LEU A 76 7.04 -10.31 3.99
N ASN A 77 6.68 -10.10 5.25
CA ASN A 77 5.29 -10.07 5.73
C ASN A 77 4.71 -8.65 5.82
N LYS A 78 5.51 -7.62 5.52
CA LYS A 78 5.12 -6.19 5.59
C LYS A 78 4.56 -5.76 6.95
N ILE A 79 4.95 -6.44 8.02
CA ILE A 79 4.57 -6.10 9.40
C ILE A 79 5.72 -5.34 10.09
N SER A 80 5.37 -4.36 10.93
CA SER A 80 6.34 -3.60 11.72
C SER A 80 5.87 -3.48 13.17
N PHE A 81 6.80 -3.65 14.10
CA PHE A 81 6.57 -3.49 15.53
C PHE A 81 7.53 -2.45 16.09
N LYS A 82 7.04 -1.63 17.01
CA LYS A 82 7.82 -0.58 17.67
C LYS A 82 7.85 -0.89 19.17
N TYR A 83 9.03 -0.91 19.75
CA TYR A 83 9.22 -1.18 21.18
C TYR A 83 10.25 -0.22 21.80
N PRO A 84 10.16 0.07 23.11
CA PRO A 84 11.10 0.97 23.76
C PRO A 84 12.48 0.30 23.87
N SER A 85 13.54 1.08 23.71
CA SER A 85 14.90 0.56 23.93
C SER A 85 15.09 0.22 25.42
N SER A 86 15.70 -0.93 25.70
CA SER A 86 15.94 -1.46 27.05
C SER A 86 17.33 -1.09 27.57
N ASP A 87 17.69 0.20 27.55
CA ASP A 87 18.89 0.67 28.26
C ASP A 87 18.67 0.66 29.78
#